data_AF-A0A920UNX8-F1
#
_entry.id   AF-A0A920UNX8-F1
#
_cell.length_a   1.000
_cell.length_b   1.000
_cell.length_c   1.000
_cell.angle_alpha   90.00
_cell.angle_beta   90.00
_cell.angle_gamma   90.00
#
_symmetry.space_group_name_H-M   'P 1'
#
loop_
_entity.id
_entity.type
_entity.pdbx_description
1 polymer ?
#
loop_
_entity_poly.entity_id
_entity_poly.type
_entity_poly.pdbx_seq_one_letter_code
_entity_poly.pdbx_strand_id
1 'polypeptide(L)'
;MVRRIHPSLVLVRRLSTRFSVRPAIPMTCRRPVVVAVAGAAALACGMVPLADGTDLGGSLRNPASFCNIVGFRPSPGRVPKLAANAWSMLSVHGPMARTVSDLAFLLSVMAGPDRRDPISLGEPGSTFLRSLDRTFRGTRIAWSENLGRYPVDPP
;
A
#
# COMPACT_ATOMS: atom_id res chain seq x y z
N MET A 1 40.31 1.31 -4.32
CA MET A 1 40.45 2.73 -4.73
C MET A 1 39.12 3.42 -4.49
N VAL A 2 39.03 4.21 -3.42
CA VAL A 2 37.79 4.85 -2.95
C VAL A 2 37.51 6.08 -3.81
N ARG A 3 36.35 6.12 -4.49
CA ARG A 3 35.77 7.38 -4.99
C ARG A 3 34.43 7.60 -4.30
N ARG A 4 34.38 8.70 -3.53
CA ARG A 4 33.16 9.27 -2.95
C ARG A 4 32.21 9.67 -4.08
N ILE A 5 30.96 9.24 -3.99
CA ILE A 5 29.85 9.71 -4.84
C ILE A 5 28.71 10.14 -3.90
N HIS A 6 28.12 11.28 -4.21
CA HIS A 6 27.07 12.08 -3.55
C HIS A 6 26.01 11.34 -2.69
N PRO A 7 25.50 11.93 -1.58
CA PRO A 7 24.58 11.26 -0.62
C PRO A 7 23.10 11.12 -1.06
N SER A 8 22.79 11.01 -2.35
CA SER A 8 21.37 11.02 -2.80
C SER A 8 21.02 10.04 -3.92
N LEU A 9 21.89 9.10 -4.25
CA LEU A 9 21.64 8.13 -5.32
C LEU A 9 21.64 6.71 -4.78
N VAL A 10 20.46 6.19 -4.44
CA VAL A 10 20.30 4.75 -4.15
C VAL A 10 20.10 4.03 -5.48
N LEU A 11 21.19 3.48 -6.03
CA LEU A 11 21.14 2.56 -7.16
C LEU A 11 20.63 1.20 -6.67
N VAL A 12 19.34 0.93 -6.83
CA VAL A 12 18.75 -0.38 -6.50
C VAL A 12 19.11 -1.39 -7.59
N ARG A 13 20.14 -2.22 -7.32
CA ARG A 13 20.54 -3.33 -8.19
C ARG A 13 19.55 -4.49 -8.02
N ARG A 14 18.85 -4.82 -9.10
CA ARG A 14 17.83 -5.87 -9.24
C ARG A 14 18.41 -7.26 -8.93
N LEU A 15 17.87 -7.95 -7.91
CA LEU A 15 18.00 -9.40 -7.75
C LEU A 15 16.69 -10.04 -8.22
N SER A 16 16.79 -10.78 -9.31
CA SER A 16 15.68 -11.44 -9.99
C SER A 16 15.27 -12.73 -9.29
N THR A 17 14.15 -12.73 -8.59
CA THR A 17 13.30 -13.92 -8.41
C THR A 17 12.04 -13.71 -9.26
N ARG A 18 11.91 -14.50 -10.34
CA ARG A 18 10.72 -14.47 -11.21
C ARG A 18 9.55 -15.12 -10.47
N PHE A 19 8.76 -14.33 -9.75
CA PHE A 19 7.35 -14.69 -9.53
C PHE A 19 6.57 -14.24 -10.76
N SER A 20 6.30 -15.18 -11.68
CA SER A 20 5.40 -14.96 -12.81
C SER A 20 3.97 -14.95 -12.29
N VAL A 21 3.53 -13.81 -11.78
CA VAL A 21 2.13 -13.57 -11.46
C VAL A 21 1.40 -13.39 -12.79
N ARG A 22 0.71 -14.45 -13.27
CA ARG A 22 -0.26 -14.27 -14.36
C ARG A 22 -1.40 -13.40 -13.80
N PRO A 23 -1.77 -12.28 -14.43
CA PRO A 23 -2.97 -11.56 -14.03
C PRO A 23 -4.15 -12.51 -14.25
N ALA A 24 -4.75 -13.00 -13.16
CA ALA A 24 -5.81 -14.01 -13.21
C ALA A 24 -7.16 -13.45 -13.70
N ILE A 25 -7.28 -12.13 -13.89
CA ILE A 25 -8.53 -11.49 -14.31
C ILE A 25 -8.21 -10.45 -15.39
N PRO A 26 -8.66 -10.63 -16.64
CA PRO A 26 -8.58 -9.57 -17.63
C PRO A 26 -9.58 -8.48 -17.23
N MET A 27 -9.11 -7.40 -16.60
CA MET A 27 -9.93 -6.23 -16.33
C MET A 27 -10.32 -5.57 -17.66
N THR A 28 -11.56 -5.78 -18.09
CA THR A 28 -12.15 -4.98 -19.16
C THR A 28 -12.44 -3.57 -18.63
N CYS A 29 -11.82 -2.57 -19.25
CA CYS A 29 -11.95 -1.14 -18.99
C CYS A 29 -13.37 -0.61 -19.31
N ARG A 30 -14.40 -1.03 -18.56
CA ARG A 30 -15.80 -0.67 -18.84
C ARG A 30 -16.62 -0.18 -17.65
N ARG A 31 -16.03 0.08 -16.48
CA ARG A 31 -16.76 0.59 -15.29
C ARG A 31 -16.14 1.87 -14.73
N PRO A 32 -16.95 2.81 -14.19
CA PRO A 32 -16.49 4.13 -13.78
C PRO A 32 -15.34 4.05 -12.77
N VAL A 33 -14.29 4.83 -13.05
CA VAL A 33 -12.99 4.76 -12.40
C VAL A 33 -12.99 5.66 -11.16
N VAL A 34 -13.02 5.06 -9.98
CA VAL A 34 -12.60 5.75 -8.75
C VAL A 34 -11.08 5.84 -8.76
N VAL A 35 -10.47 6.94 -8.30
CA VAL A 35 -9.02 7.24 -8.46
C VAL A 35 -8.09 6.06 -8.09
N ALA A 36 -8.41 5.32 -7.02
CA ALA A 36 -7.64 4.15 -6.61
C ALA A 36 -7.78 2.93 -7.54
N VAL A 37 -8.91 2.80 -8.26
CA VAL A 37 -9.11 1.80 -9.32
C VAL A 37 -8.15 2.06 -10.48
N ALA A 38 -7.95 3.33 -10.85
CA ALA A 38 -7.00 3.71 -11.89
C ALA A 38 -5.57 3.37 -11.48
N GLY A 39 -5.18 3.69 -10.25
CA GLY A 39 -3.86 3.38 -9.71
C GLY A 39 -3.58 1.88 -9.66
N ALA A 40 -4.54 1.08 -9.20
CA ALA A 40 -4.40 -0.38 -9.16
C ALA A 40 -4.28 -0.99 -10.58
N ALA A 41 -5.10 -0.53 -11.53
CA ALA A 41 -5.02 -0.98 -12.92
C ALA A 41 -3.69 -0.59 -13.58
N ALA A 42 -3.21 0.64 -13.36
CA ALA A 42 -1.93 1.11 -13.86
C ALA A 42 -0.75 0.28 -13.29
N LEU A 43 -0.81 -0.09 -12.01
CA LEU A 43 0.18 -0.99 -11.38
C LEU A 43 0.16 -2.39 -11.99
N ALA A 44 -1.03 -2.97 -12.17
CA ALA A 44 -1.22 -4.30 -12.73
C ALA A 44 -0.76 -4.38 -14.20
N CYS A 45 -1.02 -3.33 -14.98
CA CYS A 45 -0.59 -3.21 -16.37
C CYS A 45 0.89 -2.79 -16.51
N GLY A 46 1.62 -2.57 -15.41
CA GLY A 46 3.02 -2.16 -15.45
C GLY A 46 3.27 -0.74 -15.95
N MET A 47 2.23 0.12 -15.96
CA MET A 47 2.33 1.52 -16.40
C MET A 47 3.06 2.40 -15.38
N VAL A 48 2.91 2.09 -14.09
CA VAL A 48 3.60 2.78 -12.99
C VAL A 48 4.27 1.77 -12.04
N PRO A 49 5.35 2.17 -11.34
CA PRO A 49 6.00 1.31 -10.35
C PRO A 49 5.29 1.32 -8.98
N LEU A 50 4.65 2.44 -8.65
CA LEU A 50 4.01 2.74 -7.36
C LEU A 50 2.74 3.55 -7.61
N ALA A 51 1.74 3.40 -6.76
CA ALA A 51 0.55 4.25 -6.77
C ALA A 51 0.08 4.53 -5.34
N ASP A 52 -0.68 5.60 -5.15
CA ASP A 52 -1.35 5.93 -3.90
C ASP A 52 -2.85 6.13 -4.12
N GLY A 53 -3.59 6.32 -3.03
CA GLY A 53 -5.00 6.64 -3.06
C GLY A 53 -5.58 6.78 -1.66
N THR A 54 -6.90 6.81 -1.58
CA THR A 54 -7.64 6.92 -0.31
C THR A 54 -8.53 5.70 -0.09
N ASP A 55 -8.67 5.26 1.16
CA ASP A 55 -9.57 4.18 1.56
C ASP A 55 -10.48 4.67 2.68
N LEU A 56 -11.77 4.86 2.36
CA LEU A 56 -12.83 5.09 3.36
C LEU A 56 -13.59 3.78 3.65
N GLY A 57 -13.95 3.06 2.60
CA GLY A 57 -14.77 1.83 2.67
C GLY A 57 -14.15 0.63 1.95
N GLY A 58 -12.83 0.62 1.76
CA GLY A 58 -12.13 -0.41 0.99
C GLY A 58 -11.54 0.06 -0.33
N SER A 59 -11.56 1.36 -0.63
CA SER A 59 -11.15 1.87 -1.93
C SER A 59 -9.66 1.69 -2.26
N LEU A 60 -8.78 1.33 -1.31
CA LEU A 60 -7.42 0.83 -1.63
C LEU A 60 -7.41 -0.69 -1.73
N ARG A 61 -8.00 -1.37 -0.74
CA ARG A 61 -7.93 -2.83 -0.59
C ARG A 61 -8.72 -3.60 -1.64
N ASN A 62 -9.91 -3.11 -2.01
CA ASN A 62 -10.80 -3.75 -2.98
C ASN A 62 -10.19 -3.74 -4.40
N PRO A 63 -9.77 -2.59 -4.99
CA PRO A 63 -9.16 -2.62 -6.31
C PRO A 63 -7.82 -3.35 -6.30
N ALA A 64 -7.04 -3.28 -5.21
CA ALA A 64 -5.83 -4.07 -5.09
C ALA A 64 -6.08 -5.58 -5.17
N SER A 65 -7.12 -6.06 -4.48
CA SER A 65 -7.58 -7.46 -4.54
C SER A 65 -7.96 -7.86 -5.97
N PHE A 66 -8.77 -7.04 -6.66
CA PHE A 66 -9.18 -7.33 -8.05
C PHE A 66 -8.03 -7.27 -9.07
N CYS A 67 -7.01 -6.44 -8.82
CA CYS A 67 -5.85 -6.26 -9.69
C CYS A 67 -4.68 -7.20 -9.37
N ASN A 68 -4.80 -8.07 -8.35
CA ASN A 68 -3.71 -8.92 -7.85
C ASN A 68 -2.44 -8.13 -7.51
N ILE A 69 -2.62 -7.02 -6.80
CA ILE A 69 -1.55 -6.15 -6.28
C ILE A 69 -1.76 -5.90 -4.79
N VAL A 70 -0.78 -5.31 -4.12
CA VAL A 70 -0.85 -5.03 -2.68
C VAL A 70 -1.41 -3.63 -2.48
N GLY A 71 -2.47 -3.51 -1.68
CA GLY A 71 -3.03 -2.23 -1.25
C GLY A 71 -3.17 -2.19 0.27
N PHE A 72 -2.64 -1.13 0.89
CA PHE A 72 -2.58 -1.03 2.34
C PHE A 72 -3.32 0.20 2.84
N ARG A 73 -4.31 -0.03 3.71
CA ARG A 73 -4.97 1.01 4.48
C ARG A 73 -4.23 1.18 5.82
N PRO A 74 -3.41 2.22 6.01
CA PRO A 74 -2.73 2.43 7.28
C PRO A 74 -3.71 2.90 8.37
N SER A 75 -3.26 2.89 9.61
CA SER A 75 -3.99 3.50 10.73
C SER A 75 -4.28 4.99 10.44
N PRO A 76 -5.46 5.53 10.82
CA PRO A 76 -5.72 6.96 10.75
C PRO A 76 -4.60 7.77 11.41
N GLY A 77 -4.20 8.88 10.78
CA GLY A 77 -3.08 9.71 11.24
C GLY A 77 -1.68 9.24 10.84
N ARG A 78 -1.53 8.02 10.31
CA ARG A 78 -0.22 7.52 9.86
C ARG A 78 0.30 8.25 8.62
N VAL A 79 -0.58 8.46 7.64
CA VAL A 79 -0.32 9.35 6.51
C VAL A 79 -1.12 10.62 6.77
N PRO A 80 -0.46 11.77 6.96
CA PRO A 80 -1.13 13.01 7.28
C PRO A 80 -2.01 13.47 6.11
N LYS A 81 -3.15 14.08 6.41
CA LYS A 81 -4.07 14.60 5.40
C LYS A 81 -4.52 16.02 5.71
N LEU A 82 -4.58 16.85 4.68
CA LEU A 82 -5.15 18.19 4.76
C LEU A 82 -6.59 18.15 4.27
N ALA A 83 -7.49 17.64 5.12
CA ALA A 83 -8.90 17.51 4.81
C ALA A 83 -9.72 18.65 5.42
N ALA A 84 -10.86 18.98 4.80
CA ALA A 84 -11.80 19.97 5.34
C ALA A 84 -12.26 19.65 6.77
N ASN A 85 -12.43 18.34 7.06
CA ASN A 85 -12.58 17.86 8.44
C ASN A 85 -11.30 17.12 8.86
N ALA A 86 -10.41 17.86 9.52
CA ALA A 86 -9.10 17.37 9.96
C ALA A 86 -9.19 16.27 11.04
N TRP A 87 -10.31 16.16 11.76
CA TRP A 87 -10.53 15.14 12.80
C TRP A 87 -11.17 13.85 12.27
N SER A 88 -11.53 13.79 10.99
CA SER A 88 -12.16 12.60 10.42
C SER A 88 -11.18 11.43 10.34
N MET A 89 -11.55 10.26 10.89
CA MET A 89 -10.71 9.05 10.86
C MET A 89 -11.14 8.02 9.80
N LEU A 90 -12.21 8.30 9.05
CA LEU A 90 -12.81 7.33 8.14
C LEU A 90 -11.98 7.18 6.87
N SER A 91 -11.77 8.26 6.11
CA SER A 91 -10.92 8.23 4.92
C SER A 91 -9.44 8.40 5.30
N VAL A 92 -8.59 7.49 4.85
CA VAL A 92 -7.14 7.57 5.04
C VAL A 92 -6.42 7.45 3.70
N HIS A 93 -5.29 8.15 3.55
CA HIS A 93 -4.40 7.96 2.41
C HIS A 93 -3.53 6.72 2.63
N GLY A 94 -3.19 6.02 1.56
CA GLY A 94 -2.34 4.84 1.65
C GLY A 94 -1.74 4.41 0.31
N PRO A 95 -0.69 3.56 0.38
CA PRO A 95 0.06 3.11 -0.79
C PRO A 95 -0.52 1.84 -1.43
N MET A 96 -0.19 1.67 -2.70
CA MET A 96 -0.36 0.45 -3.49
C MET A 96 0.94 0.13 -4.25
N ALA A 97 1.28 -1.15 -4.35
CA ALA A 97 2.43 -1.61 -5.14
C ALA A 97 2.29 -3.08 -5.56
N ARG A 98 3.16 -3.57 -6.45
CA ARG A 98 3.20 -4.99 -6.84
C ARG A 98 3.89 -5.89 -5.82
N THR A 99 4.67 -5.31 -4.90
CA THR A 99 5.36 -6.06 -3.82
C THR A 99 5.16 -5.36 -2.48
N VAL A 100 5.24 -6.11 -1.39
CA VAL A 100 5.15 -5.56 -0.02
C VAL A 100 6.32 -4.63 0.28
N SER A 101 7.53 -4.94 -0.21
CA SER A 101 8.71 -4.10 -0.02
C SER A 101 8.58 -2.74 -0.70
N ASP A 102 8.08 -2.71 -1.95
CA ASP A 102 7.83 -1.45 -2.67
C ASP A 102 6.72 -0.64 -2.00
N LEU A 103 5.69 -1.32 -1.48
CA LEU A 103 4.62 -0.68 -0.71
C LEU A 103 5.18 -0.04 0.58
N ALA A 104 6.01 -0.77 1.33
CA ALA A 104 6.64 -0.28 2.55
C ALA A 104 7.57 0.91 2.27
N PHE A 105 8.30 0.87 1.14
CA PHE A 105 9.09 2.00 0.66
C PHE A 105 8.23 3.23 0.42
N LEU A 106 7.13 3.12 -0.35
CA LEU A 106 6.23 4.24 -0.58
C LEU A 106 5.61 4.75 0.73
N LEU A 107 5.17 3.84 1.60
CA LEU A 107 4.62 4.20 2.91
C LEU A 107 5.63 5.01 3.74
N SER A 108 6.91 4.67 3.66
CA SER A 108 7.94 5.38 4.42
C SER A 108 8.11 6.85 4.04
N VAL A 109 7.77 7.19 2.79
CA VAL A 109 7.82 8.55 2.25
C VAL A 109 6.52 9.29 2.56
N MET A 110 5.37 8.60 2.45
CA MET A 110 4.06 9.19 2.73
C MET A 110 3.80 9.43 4.22
N ALA A 111 4.31 8.54 5.08
CA ALA A 111 4.01 8.55 6.50
C ALA A 111 4.94 9.47 7.28
N GLY A 112 4.41 10.06 8.34
CA GLY A 112 5.19 10.85 9.28
C GLY A 112 4.37 11.91 9.99
N PRO A 113 4.95 12.53 11.03
CA PRO A 113 4.30 13.60 11.77
C PRO A 113 4.13 14.84 10.90
N ASP A 114 2.93 15.43 10.91
CA ASP A 114 2.64 16.73 10.29
C ASP A 114 1.81 17.59 11.23
N ARG A 115 2.30 18.79 11.55
CA ARG A 115 1.65 19.74 12.48
C ARG A 115 0.32 20.29 11.97
N ARG A 116 0.07 20.16 10.66
CA ARG A 116 -1.16 20.63 10.01
C ARG A 116 -2.29 19.62 10.14
N ASP A 117 -1.98 18.36 10.45
CA ASP A 117 -2.96 17.30 10.68
C ASP A 117 -3.04 16.99 12.19
N PRO A 118 -4.15 17.33 12.86
CA PRO A 118 -4.29 17.20 14.31
C PRO A 118 -4.33 15.74 14.79
N ILE A 119 -4.59 14.77 13.90
CA ILE A 119 -4.60 13.34 14.26
C ILE A 119 -3.32 12.63 13.82
N SER A 120 -2.32 13.38 13.32
CA SER A 120 -1.06 12.81 12.84
C SER A 120 -0.29 12.06 13.94
N LEU A 121 0.21 10.88 13.60
CA LEU A 121 1.00 10.05 14.51
C LEU A 121 2.45 10.55 14.57
N GLY A 122 3.04 10.46 15.77
CA GLY A 122 4.38 10.97 16.04
C GLY A 122 5.53 10.15 15.45
N GLU A 123 5.33 8.87 15.10
CA GLU A 123 6.44 8.05 14.62
C GLU A 123 6.80 8.36 13.16
N PRO A 124 8.10 8.48 12.84
CA PRO A 124 8.55 8.82 11.50
C PRO A 124 8.28 7.69 10.50
N GLY A 125 8.01 8.07 9.24
CA GLY A 125 7.79 7.12 8.15
C GLY A 125 9.00 6.22 7.86
N SER A 126 10.22 6.66 8.17
CA SER A 126 11.44 5.85 8.04
C SER A 126 11.39 4.51 8.79
N THR A 127 10.48 4.37 9.76
CA THR A 127 10.20 3.08 10.44
C THR A 127 9.81 1.98 9.46
N PHE A 128 9.14 2.29 8.36
CA PHE A 128 8.73 1.32 7.34
C PHE A 128 9.85 0.90 6.39
N LEU A 129 11.03 1.52 6.47
CA LEU A 129 12.24 1.08 5.76
C LEU A 129 13.04 0.01 6.52
N ARG A 130 12.65 -0.31 7.76
CA ARG A 130 13.27 -1.39 8.51
C ARG A 130 13.05 -2.72 7.80
N SER A 131 13.92 -3.70 8.07
CA SER A 131 13.76 -5.03 7.49
C SER A 131 12.38 -5.60 7.82
N LEU A 132 11.72 -6.13 6.80
CA LEU A 132 10.45 -6.84 6.93
C LEU A 132 10.66 -8.30 7.39
N ASP A 133 11.91 -8.78 7.36
CA ASP A 133 12.25 -10.13 7.78
C ASP A 133 12.06 -10.27 9.30
N ARG A 134 11.19 -11.21 9.69
CA ARG A 134 10.97 -11.59 11.08
C ARG A 134 10.53 -13.03 11.19
N THR A 135 10.78 -13.63 12.36
CA THR A 135 10.13 -14.89 12.71
C THR A 135 8.68 -14.66 13.10
N PHE A 136 7.80 -15.54 12.63
CA PHE A 136 6.38 -15.57 13.00
C PHE A 136 6.06 -16.67 14.03
N ARG A 137 7.08 -17.35 14.57
CA ARG A 137 6.89 -18.40 15.57
C ARG A 137 6.10 -17.86 16.78
N GLY A 138 5.01 -18.54 17.13
CA GLY A 138 4.14 -18.15 18.24
C GLY A 138 3.14 -17.02 17.92
N THR A 139 3.07 -16.53 16.68
CA THR A 139 2.06 -15.55 16.27
C THR A 139 0.68 -16.20 16.27
N ARG A 140 -0.27 -15.63 17.02
CA ARG A 140 -1.67 -16.05 17.01
C ARG A 140 -2.40 -15.35 15.88
N ILE A 141 -3.03 -16.13 14.99
CA ILE A 141 -3.83 -15.63 13.87
C ILE A 141 -5.28 -15.97 14.14
N ALA A 142 -6.14 -14.96 14.18
CA ALA A 142 -7.59 -15.15 14.18
C ALA A 142 -8.07 -15.22 12.73
N TRP A 143 -8.95 -16.19 12.44
CA TRP A 143 -9.52 -16.39 11.11
C TRP A 143 -11.04 -16.42 11.21
N SER A 144 -11.71 -15.81 10.25
CA SER A 144 -13.15 -15.85 10.09
C SER A 144 -13.45 -16.00 8.60
N GLU A 145 -14.14 -17.07 8.25
CA GLU A 145 -14.45 -17.41 6.86
C GLU A 145 -15.26 -16.32 6.17
N ASN A 146 -16.30 -15.82 6.84
CA ASN A 146 -17.30 -14.93 6.26
C ASN A 146 -17.78 -13.82 7.20
N LEU A 147 -17.01 -13.53 8.26
CA LEU A 147 -17.40 -12.63 9.36
C LEU A 147 -18.78 -12.96 9.95
N GLY A 148 -19.16 -14.24 9.90
CA GLY A 148 -20.41 -14.79 10.41
C GLY A 148 -21.64 -14.62 9.51
N ARG A 149 -21.58 -13.92 8.38
CA ARG A 149 -22.79 -13.63 7.57
C ARG A 149 -22.63 -13.30 6.09
N TYR A 150 -21.42 -13.09 5.57
CA TYR A 150 -21.26 -12.63 4.19
C TYR A 150 -21.09 -13.79 3.21
N PRO A 151 -21.66 -13.73 1.99
CA PRO A 151 -21.31 -14.69 0.96
C PRO A 151 -19.84 -14.49 0.56
N VAL A 152 -19.08 -15.59 0.49
CA VAL A 152 -17.68 -15.62 0.04
C VAL A 152 -17.58 -16.66 -1.07
N ASP A 153 -17.05 -16.27 -2.22
CA ASP A 153 -16.82 -17.20 -3.32
C ASP A 153 -15.80 -18.27 -2.89
N PRO A 154 -16.00 -19.54 -3.28
CA PRO A 154 -15.06 -20.59 -2.94
C PRO A 154 -13.68 -20.33 -3.58
N PRO A 155 -12.59 -20.79 -2.92
CA PRO A 155 -11.22 -20.64 -3.42
C PRO A 155 -10.93 -21.41 -4.71
#